data_AF-A0A2E3GPS7-F1
#
_entry.id   AF-A0A2E3GPS7-F1
#
_cell.length_a   1.000
_cell.length_b   1.000
_cell.length_c   1.000
_cell.angle_alpha   90.00
_cell.angle_beta   90.00
_cell.angle_gamma   90.00
#
_symmetry.space_group_name_H-M   'P 1'
#
loop_
_entity.id
_entity.type
_entity.pdbx_description
1 polymer ?
#
loop_
_entity_poly.entity_id
_entity_poly.type
_entity_poly.pdbx_seq_one_letter_code
_entity_poly.pdbx_strand_id
1 'polypeptide(L)'
;MEPNKELEKAIEKKFLTPQKFAIEIEKIVAEEEFNYIDAICYYCESNNLEIESVTKLISKSLKERLKWDATRLNFMKKTTRARLPL
;
A
#
# COMPACT_ATOMS: atom_id res chain seq x y z
N MET A 1 -5.36 -30.21 21.28
CA MET A 1 -5.42 -28.84 20.73
C MET A 1 -4.41 -28.79 19.60
N GLU A 2 -4.85 -28.46 18.39
CA GLU A 2 -4.15 -28.75 17.14
C GLU A 2 -2.96 -27.78 16.89
N PRO A 3 -1.72 -28.29 16.76
CA PRO A 3 -0.51 -27.47 16.56
C PRO A 3 -0.47 -26.75 15.19
N ASN A 4 -1.38 -27.09 14.25
CA ASN A 4 -1.45 -26.44 12.94
C ASN A 4 -1.86 -24.97 13.01
N LYS A 5 -2.73 -24.60 13.96
CA LYS A 5 -3.28 -23.24 14.02
C LYS A 5 -2.26 -22.19 14.49
N GLU A 6 -1.27 -22.61 15.26
CA GLU A 6 -0.19 -21.75 15.75
C GLU A 6 0.90 -21.56 14.69
N LEU A 7 1.20 -22.61 13.93
CA LEU A 7 2.09 -22.55 12.77
C LEU A 7 1.49 -21.68 11.66
N GLU A 8 0.21 -21.82 11.34
CA GLU A 8 -0.46 -20.96 10.35
C GLU A 8 -0.43 -19.49 10.78
N LYS A 9 -0.74 -19.18 12.05
CA LYS A 9 -0.62 -17.80 12.57
C LYS A 9 0.82 -17.27 12.53
N ALA A 10 1.82 -18.10 12.77
CA ALA A 10 3.22 -17.71 12.69
C ALA A 10 3.66 -17.49 11.23
N ILE A 11 3.15 -18.29 10.29
CA ILE A 11 3.39 -18.16 8.84
C ILE A 11 2.66 -16.93 8.29
N GLU A 12 1.43 -16.65 8.72
CA GLU A 12 0.69 -15.45 8.35
C GLU A 12 1.35 -14.17 8.88
N LYS A 13 1.89 -14.20 10.10
CA LYS A 13 2.73 -13.11 10.62
C LYS A 13 4.04 -12.95 9.85
N LYS A 14 4.58 -14.02 9.28
CA LYS A 14 5.85 -14.00 8.53
C LYS A 14 5.69 -13.63 7.06
N PHE A 15 4.55 -13.96 6.45
CA PHE A 15 4.30 -13.78 5.03
C PHE A 15 3.11 -12.87 4.81
N LEU A 16 3.38 -11.56 4.91
CA LEU A 16 2.54 -10.59 4.24
C LEU A 16 2.69 -10.84 2.74
N THR A 17 1.68 -11.43 2.11
CA THR A 17 1.65 -11.55 0.66
C THR A 17 1.15 -10.22 0.07
N PRO A 18 1.63 -9.82 -1.12
CA PRO A 18 1.20 -8.58 -1.77
C PRO A 18 -0.32 -8.53 -2.03
N GLN A 19 -0.97 -9.70 -2.12
CA GLN A 19 -2.43 -9.80 -2.24
C GLN A 19 -3.15 -9.50 -0.93
N LYS A 20 -2.71 -10.08 0.21
CA LYS A 20 -3.30 -9.77 1.52
C LYS A 20 -3.10 -8.29 1.87
N PHE A 21 -1.91 -7.76 1.59
CA PHE A 21 -1.63 -6.33 1.77
C PHE A 21 -2.61 -5.45 0.98
N ALA A 22 -2.86 -5.76 -0.30
CA ALA A 22 -3.81 -4.99 -1.09
C ALA A 22 -5.24 -5.03 -0.53
N ILE A 23 -5.70 -6.20 -0.07
CA ILE A 23 -7.04 -6.32 0.53
C ILE A 23 -7.13 -5.51 1.82
N GLU A 24 -6.11 -5.55 2.67
CA GLU A 24 -6.07 -4.80 3.93
C GLU A 24 -6.10 -3.29 3.69
N ILE A 25 -5.33 -2.79 2.72
CA ILE A 25 -5.33 -1.37 2.35
C ILE A 25 -6.70 -0.94 1.79
N GLU A 26 -7.32 -1.72 0.91
CA GLU A 26 -8.65 -1.39 0.38
C GLU A 26 -9.73 -1.36 1.47
N LYS A 27 -9.62 -2.21 2.50
CA LYS A 27 -10.51 -2.14 3.67
C LYS A 27 -10.32 -0.85 4.46
N ILE A 28 -9.07 -0.48 4.77
CA ILE A 28 -8.76 0.75 5.50
C ILE A 28 -9.27 1.99 4.72
N VAL A 29 -9.06 2.01 3.40
CA VAL A 29 -9.58 3.06 2.52
C VAL A 29 -11.11 3.16 2.57
N ALA A 30 -11.80 2.01 2.65
CA ALA A 30 -13.26 1.98 2.70
C ALA A 30 -13.83 2.33 4.09
N GLU A 31 -13.14 1.97 5.18
CA GLU A 31 -13.60 2.20 6.55
C GLU A 31 -13.33 3.64 7.01
N GLU A 32 -12.17 4.21 6.68
CA GLU A 32 -11.76 5.54 7.16
C GLU A 32 -11.82 6.63 6.07
N GLU A 33 -12.31 6.30 4.87
CA GLU A 33 -12.33 7.22 3.70
C GLU A 33 -10.96 7.87 3.41
N PHE A 34 -9.88 7.16 3.71
CA PHE A 34 -8.52 7.64 3.49
C PHE A 34 -8.06 7.52 2.04
N ASN A 35 -7.14 8.41 1.63
CA ASN A 35 -6.41 8.22 0.39
C ASN A 35 -5.47 7.00 0.51
N TYR A 36 -5.06 6.44 -0.63
CA TYR A 36 -4.17 5.28 -0.62
C TYR A 36 -2.81 5.57 0.05
N ILE A 37 -2.37 6.84 0.04
CA ILE A 37 -1.14 7.26 0.73
C ILE A 37 -1.30 7.14 2.25
N ASP A 38 -2.40 7.69 2.78
CA ASP A 38 -2.65 7.74 4.21
C ASP A 38 -2.95 6.35 4.77
N ALA A 39 -3.72 5.55 4.03
CA ALA A 39 -4.01 4.16 4.38
C ALA A 39 -2.75 3.30 4.50
N ILE A 40 -1.75 3.50 3.62
CA ILE A 40 -0.47 2.77 3.70
C ILE A 40 0.37 3.24 4.89
N CYS A 41 0.40 4.55 5.17
CA CYS A 41 1.09 5.07 6.37
C CYS A 41 0.46 4.53 7.65
N TYR A 42 -0.86 4.57 7.75
CA TYR A 42 -1.61 4.04 8.90
C TYR A 42 -1.37 2.54 9.11
N TYR A 43 -1.34 1.78 8.02
CA TYR A 43 -1.01 0.36 8.07
C TYR A 43 0.42 0.12 8.56
N CYS A 44 1.40 0.91 8.10
CA CYS A 44 2.79 0.83 8.57
C CYS A 44 2.92 1.15 10.06
N GLU A 45 2.24 2.20 10.54
CA GLU A 45 2.27 2.61 11.94
C GLU A 45 1.63 1.54 12.85
N SER A 46 0.45 1.03 12.47
CA SER A 46 -0.26 0.01 13.24
C SER A 46 0.48 -1.32 13.33
N ASN A 47 1.21 -1.70 12.27
CA ASN A 47 1.96 -2.96 12.21
C ASN A 47 3.45 -2.80 12.56
N ASN A 48 3.89 -1.59 12.91
CA ASN A 48 5.30 -1.26 13.17
C ASN A 48 6.24 -1.72 12.03
N LEU A 49 5.82 -1.53 10.78
CA LEU A 49 6.56 -1.93 9.59
C LEU A 49 7.39 -0.77 9.04
N GLU A 50 8.63 -1.06 8.66
CA GLU A 50 9.47 -0.11 7.93
C GLU A 50 8.97 0.08 6.50
N ILE A 51 8.85 1.34 6.09
CA ILE A 51 8.40 1.77 4.75
C ILE A 51 9.20 1.11 3.63
N GLU A 52 10.49 0.88 3.84
CA GLU A 52 11.39 0.27 2.86
C GLU A 52 10.98 -1.18 2.53
N SER A 53 10.48 -1.91 3.53
CA SER A 53 9.97 -3.27 3.36
C SER A 53 8.65 -3.31 2.59
N VAL A 54 7.80 -2.29 2.78
CA VAL A 54 6.50 -2.19 2.11
C VAL A 54 6.64 -1.96 0.61
N THR A 55 7.68 -1.27 0.14
CA THR A 55 7.91 -1.03 -1.30
C THR A 55 7.97 -2.31 -2.16
N LYS A 56 8.37 -3.44 -1.56
CA LYS A 56 8.43 -4.77 -2.20
C LYS A 56 7.07 -5.47 -2.25
N LEU A 57 6.16 -5.10 -1.34
CA LEU A 57 4.83 -5.67 -1.17
C LEU A 57 3.76 -4.95 -2.00
N ILE A 58 4.04 -3.72 -2.43
CA ILE A 58 3.13 -2.94 -3.28
C ILE A 58 3.11 -3.53 -4.70
N SER A 59 1.96 -4.08 -5.08
CA SER A 59 1.66 -4.60 -6.41
C SER A 59 1.63 -3.48 -7.47
N LYS A 60 1.70 -3.85 -8.75
CA LYS A 60 1.64 -2.88 -9.87
C LYS A 60 0.38 -2.01 -9.82
N SER A 61 -0.76 -2.61 -9.48
CA SER A 61 -2.05 -1.92 -9.38
C SER A 61 -2.08 -0.88 -8.25
N LEU A 62 -1.54 -1.21 -7.07
CA LEU A 62 -1.44 -0.26 -5.96
C LEU A 62 -0.48 0.89 -6.28
N LYS A 63 0.63 0.64 -6.99
CA LYS A 63 1.55 1.72 -7.42
C LYS A 63 0.86 2.74 -8.32
N GLU A 64 -0.04 2.30 -9.21
CA GLU A 64 -0.80 3.20 -10.08
C GLU A 64 -1.82 4.03 -9.27
N ARG A 65 -2.54 3.42 -8.33
CA ARG A 65 -3.46 4.11 -7.42
C ARG A 65 -2.72 5.17 -6.59
N LEU A 66 -1.57 4.79 -6.00
CA LEU A 66 -0.73 5.69 -5.22
C LEU A 66 -0.19 6.85 -6.06
N LYS A 67 0.25 6.58 -7.29
CA LYS A 67 0.73 7.61 -8.22
C LYS A 67 -0.38 8.59 -8.59
N TRP A 68 -1.60 8.09 -8.79
CA TRP A 68 -2.76 8.93 -9.08
C TRP A 68 -3.07 9.88 -7.92
N ASP A 69 -3.12 9.36 -6.68
CA ASP A 69 -3.31 10.18 -5.49
C ASP A 69 -2.20 11.22 -5.31
N ALA A 70 -0.94 10.81 -5.45
CA ALA A 70 0.20 11.72 -5.35
C ALA A 70 0.20 12.81 -6.43
N THR A 71 -0.37 12.54 -7.61
CA THR A 71 -0.54 13.55 -8.65
C THR A 71 -1.66 14.52 -8.30
N ARG A 72 -2.78 14.02 -7.79
CA ARG A 72 -3.95 14.82 -7.38
C ARG A 72 -3.62 15.74 -6.20
N LEU A 73 -2.83 15.25 -5.25
CA LEU A 73 -2.37 15.97 -4.06
C LEU A 73 -1.11 16.83 -4.31
N ASN A 74 -0.63 16.92 -5.56
CA ASN A 74 0.56 17.68 -5.96
C ASN A 74 1.86 17.28 -5.22
N PHE A 75 1.98 16.02 -4.78
CA PHE A 75 3.20 15.47 -4.18
C PHE A 75 4.28 15.12 -5.21
N MET A 76 3.93 15.02 -6.49
CA MET A 76 4.89 14.86 -7.58
C MET A 76 5.04 16.14 -8.40
N LYS A 77 6.26 16.43 -8.84
CA LYS A 77 6.50 17.47 -9.85
C LYS A 77 5.71 17.14 -11.11
N LYS A 78 4.99 18.13 -11.62
CA LYS A 78 4.32 18.03 -12.92
C LYS A 78 5.38 17.71 -13.97
N THR A 79 5.19 16.62 -14.71
CA THR A 79 6.06 16.33 -15.84
C THR A 79 5.94 17.49 -16.83
N THR A 80 7.08 17.97 -17.33
CA THR A 80 7.13 19.08 -18.27
C THR A 80 6.21 18.78 -19.45
N ARG A 81 5.26 19.68 -19.71
CA ARG A 81 4.49 19.66 -20.96
C ARG A 81 5.48 19.96 -22.06
N ALA A 82 6.07 18.93 -22.68
CA ALA A 82 6.69 19.08 -23.99
C ALA A 82 5.61 19.72 -24.87
N ARG A 83 5.76 21.01 -25.13
CA ARG A 83 4.84 21.71 -26.02
C ARG A 83 5.14 21.15 -27.39
N LEU A 84 4.12 20.66 -28.07
CA LEU A 84 4.22 20.41 -29.49
C LEU A 84 4.64 21.74 -30.12
N PRO A 85 5.81 21.83 -30.78
CA PRO A 85 6.13 23.00 -31.57
C PRO A 85 5.09 23.04 -32.69
N LEU A 86 4.21 24.02 -32.65
CA LEU A 86 3.36 24.39 -33.77
C LEU A 86 4.10 25.40 -34.64
#